data_AF-A0A8D6U3C9-F1
#
_entry.id   AF-A0A8D6U3C9-F1
#
_cell.length_a   1.000
_cell.length_b   1.000
_cell.length_c   1.000
_cell.angle_alpha   90.00
_cell.angle_beta   90.00
_cell.angle_gamma   90.00
#
_symmetry.space_group_name_H-M   'P 1'
#
loop_
_entity.id
_entity.type
_entity.pdbx_description
1 polymer ?
#
loop_
_entity_poly.entity_id
_entity_poly.type
_entity_poly.pdbx_seq_one_letter_code
_entity_poly.pdbx_strand_id
1 'polypeptide(L)'
;MNQFDKKSLPYRTLTNHWRLFQKNSTKLSLNFFYSKTFRQTLVPHEIIEKTLVFSEELANYHNLYQPLLFHFQEKRVDEFFELIQENLNVVNHYFQTVLRTFLRHKQYIQYIKNALETDYSNIKLEATNKMIKDIKRLGFGFRNFINFKKRVFITLNIQKERTYPVLSRC
;
A
#
# COMPACT_ATOMS: atom_id res chain seq x y z
N MET A 1 11.28 -12.92 5.98
CA MET A 1 10.27 -13.94 6.36
C MET A 1 10.71 -15.37 6.05
N ASN A 2 11.25 -15.68 4.86
CA ASN A 2 11.65 -17.06 4.50
C ASN A 2 12.88 -17.61 5.23
N GLN A 3 13.57 -16.77 6.01
CA GLN A 3 14.74 -17.16 6.80
C GLN A 3 14.36 -17.85 8.12
N PHE A 4 13.15 -17.60 8.64
CA PHE A 4 12.68 -18.22 9.88
C PHE A 4 11.99 -19.55 9.60
N ASP A 5 12.19 -20.53 10.48
CA ASP A 5 11.43 -21.78 10.43
C ASP A 5 9.93 -21.48 10.62
N LYS A 6 9.07 -22.17 9.86
CA LYS A 6 7.61 -21.95 9.84
C LYS A 6 6.95 -22.22 11.20
N LYS A 7 7.56 -23.08 12.02
CA LYS A 7 7.06 -23.38 13.37
C LYS A 7 7.57 -22.41 14.44
N SER A 8 8.58 -21.60 14.11
CA SER A 8 9.21 -20.67 15.04
C SER A 8 8.26 -19.57 15.49
N LEU A 9 8.49 -19.05 16.69
CA LEU A 9 7.75 -17.90 17.22
C LEU A 9 7.89 -16.66 16.32
N PRO A 10 9.10 -16.25 15.85
CA PRO A 10 9.25 -15.11 14.95
C PRO A 10 8.41 -15.22 13.68
N TYR A 11 8.40 -16.39 13.03
CA TYR A 11 7.59 -16.61 11.83
C TYR A 11 6.11 -16.44 12.12
N ARG A 12 5.58 -17.17 13.12
CA ARG A 12 4.16 -17.15 13.47
C ARG A 12 3.69 -15.77 13.89
N THR A 13 4.53 -15.02 14.61
CA THR A 13 4.24 -13.66 15.03
C THR A 13 4.11 -12.73 13.84
N LEU A 14 5.09 -12.74 12.95
CA LEU A 14 5.05 -11.93 11.73
C LEU A 14 3.86 -12.31 10.85
N THR A 15 3.57 -13.60 10.67
CA THR A 15 2.46 -14.06 9.82
C THR A 15 1.08 -13.77 10.42
N ASN A 16 0.91 -13.87 11.74
CA ASN A 16 -0.40 -13.62 12.36
C ASN A 16 -0.67 -12.13 12.59
N HIS A 17 0.39 -11.36 12.89
CA HIS A 17 0.28 -9.96 13.33
C HIS A 17 0.78 -8.94 12.30
N TRP A 18 1.06 -9.35 11.05
CA TRP A 18 1.57 -8.44 10.00
C TRP A 18 0.77 -7.15 9.82
N ARG A 19 -0.56 -7.20 10.04
CA ARG A 19 -1.44 -6.03 9.93
C ARG A 19 -1.11 -4.93 10.94
N LEU A 20 -0.55 -5.29 12.10
CA LEU A 20 -0.17 -4.32 13.13
C LEU A 20 0.99 -3.44 12.64
N PHE A 21 1.98 -4.03 11.95
CA PHE A 21 3.14 -3.31 11.40
C PHE A 21 2.79 -2.31 10.30
N GLN A 22 1.68 -2.53 9.59
CA GLN A 22 1.21 -1.63 8.53
C GLN A 22 0.33 -0.50 9.05
N LYS A 23 -0.17 -0.61 10.28
CA LYS A 23 -1.00 0.43 10.87
C LYS A 23 -0.09 1.56 11.36
N ASN A 24 -0.55 2.80 11.20
CA ASN A 24 0.12 3.95 11.80
C ASN A 24 0.17 3.75 13.32
N SER A 25 1.36 3.91 13.90
CA SER A 25 1.62 3.75 15.34
C SER A 25 0.66 4.59 16.20
N THR A 26 0.29 5.80 15.75
CA THR A 26 -0.65 6.70 16.46
C THR A 26 -2.09 6.18 16.50
N LYS A 27 -2.45 5.25 15.59
CA LYS A 27 -3.79 4.67 15.45
C LYS A 27 -3.88 3.25 16.01
N LEU A 28 -2.81 2.73 16.62
CA LEU A 28 -2.85 1.43 17.28
C LEU A 28 -3.80 1.49 18.48
N SER A 29 -4.61 0.45 18.66
CA SER A 29 -5.52 0.39 19.81
C SER A 29 -4.71 0.17 21.08
N LEU A 30 -5.10 0.83 22.17
CA LEU A 30 -4.54 0.60 23.51
C LEU A 30 -5.22 -0.56 24.25
N ASN A 31 -6.23 -1.17 23.63
CA ASN A 31 -6.97 -2.26 24.24
C ASN A 31 -6.13 -3.53 24.31
N PHE A 32 -6.12 -4.13 25.49
CA PHE A 32 -5.55 -5.44 25.74
C PHE A 32 -6.34 -6.53 25.04
N PHE A 33 -5.64 -7.49 24.44
CA PHE A 33 -6.26 -8.70 23.91
C PHE A 33 -5.36 -9.92 24.09
N TYR A 34 -5.97 -11.09 24.19
CA TYR A 34 -5.23 -12.33 24.32
C TYR A 34 -4.59 -12.75 22.98
N SER A 35 -3.26 -12.75 22.93
CA SER A 35 -2.50 -13.18 21.76
C SER A 35 -2.14 -14.66 21.87
N LYS A 36 -2.80 -15.50 21.06
CA LYS A 36 -2.51 -16.95 21.00
C LYS A 36 -1.07 -17.26 20.61
N THR A 37 -0.42 -16.39 19.84
CA THR A 37 0.97 -16.57 19.40
C THR A 37 1.95 -16.47 20.58
N PHE A 38 1.76 -15.48 21.45
CA PHE A 38 2.59 -15.25 22.63
C PHE A 38 2.05 -15.92 23.90
N ARG A 39 0.82 -16.46 23.85
CA ARG A 39 0.07 -17.02 24.99
C ARG A 39 -0.06 -16.04 26.17
N GLN A 40 -0.18 -14.75 25.86
CA GLN A 40 -0.23 -13.65 26.81
C GLN A 40 -1.28 -12.63 26.37
N THR A 41 -1.85 -11.92 27.34
CA THR A 41 -2.66 -10.72 27.07
C THR A 41 -1.72 -9.55 26.86
N LEU A 42 -1.78 -8.94 25.67
CA LEU A 42 -0.86 -7.90 25.24
C LEU A 42 -1.61 -6.76 24.56
N VAL A 43 -0.98 -5.59 24.51
CA VAL A 43 -1.38 -4.47 23.67
C VAL A 43 -0.70 -4.61 22.28
N PRO A 44 -1.33 -4.15 21.18
CA PRO A 44 -0.70 -4.16 19.85
C PRO A 44 0.72 -3.59 19.79
N HIS A 45 1.02 -2.55 20.57
CA HIS A 45 2.34 -1.94 20.62
C HIS A 45 3.40 -2.92 21.17
N GLU A 46 3.10 -3.58 22.29
CA GLU A 46 4.00 -4.58 22.89
C GLU A 46 4.27 -5.75 21.94
N ILE A 47 3.27 -6.14 21.14
CA ILE A 47 3.45 -7.17 20.11
C ILE A 47 4.48 -6.71 19.08
N ILE A 48 4.37 -5.47 18.59
CA ILE A 48 5.33 -4.91 17.63
C ILE A 48 6.73 -4.91 18.26
N GLU A 49 6.89 -4.32 19.45
CA GLU A 49 8.19 -4.25 20.15
C GLU A 49 8.83 -5.63 20.33
N LYS A 50 8.09 -6.61 20.87
CA LYS A 50 8.57 -7.99 21.03
C LYS A 50 8.96 -8.63 19.72
N THR A 51 8.31 -8.26 18.62
CA THR A 51 8.62 -8.81 17.30
C THR A 51 9.85 -8.16 16.67
N LEU A 52 10.04 -6.85 16.86
CA LEU A 52 11.19 -6.13 16.33
C LEU A 52 12.50 -6.64 16.93
N VAL A 53 12.48 -7.13 18.18
CA VAL A 53 13.64 -7.79 18.83
C VAL A 53 14.13 -9.02 18.05
N PHE A 54 13.27 -9.71 17.28
CA PHE A 54 13.69 -10.89 16.52
C PHE A 54 14.57 -10.58 15.32
N SER A 55 14.60 -9.34 14.83
CA SER A 55 15.38 -8.96 13.65
C SER A 55 15.68 -7.46 13.65
N GLU A 56 16.96 -7.13 13.76
CA GLU A 56 17.45 -5.75 13.65
C GLU A 56 17.09 -5.13 12.29
N GLU A 57 17.20 -5.90 11.22
CA GLU A 57 16.82 -5.46 9.87
C GLU A 57 15.35 -5.03 9.82
N LEU A 58 14.45 -5.82 10.42
CA LEU A 58 13.03 -5.49 10.53
C LEU A 58 12.80 -4.23 11.37
N ALA A 59 13.51 -4.09 12.49
CA ALA A 59 13.45 -2.91 13.34
C ALA A 59 13.83 -1.65 12.56
N ASN A 60 14.94 -1.69 11.83
CA ASN A 60 15.41 -0.57 11.00
C ASN A 60 14.37 -0.17 9.95
N TYR A 61 13.77 -1.14 9.26
CA TYR A 61 12.72 -0.84 8.28
C TYR A 61 11.46 -0.27 8.91
N HIS A 62 11.04 -0.81 10.04
CA HIS A 62 9.87 -0.31 10.75
C HIS A 62 10.07 1.13 11.22
N ASN A 63 11.28 1.44 11.72
CA ASN A 63 11.66 2.77 12.21
C ASN A 63 11.69 3.82 11.09
N LEU A 64 11.97 3.44 9.85
CA LEU A 64 11.86 4.34 8.70
C LEU A 64 10.43 4.41 8.14
N TYR A 65 9.76 3.27 8.06
CA TYR A 65 8.43 3.17 7.46
C TYR A 65 7.37 3.95 8.25
N GLN A 66 7.41 3.91 9.59
CA GLN A 66 6.40 4.56 10.43
C GLN A 66 6.41 6.10 10.29
N PRO A 67 7.57 6.80 10.35
CA PRO A 67 7.61 8.23 10.06
C PRO A 67 7.17 8.58 8.64
N LEU A 68 7.58 7.80 7.61
CA LEU A 68 7.12 8.01 6.23
C LEU A 68 5.59 7.90 6.13
N LEU A 69 5.00 6.88 6.76
CA LEU A 69 3.56 6.68 6.81
C LEU A 69 2.85 7.83 7.55
N PHE A 70 3.45 8.33 8.63
CA PHE A 70 2.93 9.44 9.41
C PHE A 70 2.89 10.73 8.58
N HIS A 71 4.02 11.16 8.00
CA HIS A 71 4.07 12.36 7.16
C HIS A 71 3.13 12.26 5.96
N PHE A 72 3.00 11.06 5.38
CA PHE A 72 2.06 10.82 4.30
C PHE A 72 0.60 11.01 4.74
N GLN A 73 0.20 10.49 5.91
CA GLN A 73 -1.18 10.63 6.40
C GLN A 73 -1.51 12.05 6.85
N GLU A 74 -0.54 12.76 7.43
CA GLU A 74 -0.70 14.14 7.89
C GLU A 74 -0.51 15.18 6.77
N LYS A 75 -0.37 14.73 5.51
CA LYS A 75 -0.18 15.58 4.32
C LYS A 75 1.04 16.52 4.43
N ARG A 76 2.08 16.10 5.16
CA ARG A 76 3.33 16.82 5.38
C ARG A 76 4.33 16.53 4.27
N VAL A 77 4.16 17.24 3.17
CA VAL A 77 4.86 16.99 1.90
C VAL A 77 6.37 17.20 2.03
N ASP A 78 6.78 18.32 2.62
CA ASP A 78 8.19 18.71 2.62
C ASP A 78 8.99 17.79 3.55
N GLU A 79 8.48 17.52 4.76
CA GLU A 79 9.08 16.60 5.72
C GLU A 79 9.12 15.15 5.19
N PHE A 80 8.11 14.73 4.41
CA PHE A 80 8.12 13.43 3.77
C PHE A 80 9.30 13.28 2.79
N PHE A 81 9.55 14.28 1.96
CA PHE A 81 10.65 14.23 0.98
C PHE A 81 12.02 14.45 1.62
N GLU A 82 12.11 15.28 2.64
CA GLU A 82 13.34 15.47 3.43
C GLU A 82 13.79 14.14 4.06
N LEU A 83 12.87 13.46 4.76
CA LEU A 83 13.13 12.15 5.36
C LEU A 83 13.61 11.10 4.33
N ILE A 84 13.04 11.13 3.11
CA ILE A 84 13.46 10.25 2.01
C ILE A 84 14.90 10.54 1.59
N GLN A 85 15.28 11.82 1.48
CA GLN A 85 16.61 12.22 1.04
C GLN A 85 17.68 11.84 2.07
N GLU A 86 17.41 12.09 3.35
CA GLU A 86 18.33 11.75 4.45
C GLU A 86 18.64 10.25 4.51
N ASN A 87 17.62 9.41 4.26
CA ASN A 87 17.74 7.96 4.40
C ASN A 87 18.22 7.26 3.11
N LEU A 88 18.38 7.97 1.99
CA LEU A 88 18.61 7.36 0.67
C LEU A 88 19.91 6.54 0.57
N ASN A 89 20.94 6.93 1.33
CA ASN A 89 22.24 6.26 1.35
C ASN A 89 22.42 5.28 2.51
N VAL A 90 21.50 5.30 3.49
CA VAL A 90 21.56 4.47 4.69
C VAL A 90 20.75 3.18 4.52
N VAL A 91 19.67 3.24 3.74
CA VAL A 91 18.76 2.11 3.56
C VAL A 91 19.31 1.04 2.62
N ASN A 92 18.79 -0.18 2.78
CA ASN A 92 19.07 -1.29 1.88
C ASN A 92 18.68 -0.96 0.42
N HIS A 93 19.34 -1.59 -0.55
CA HIS A 93 19.17 -1.40 -2.00
C HIS A 93 17.72 -1.49 -2.48
N TYR A 94 16.90 -2.36 -1.87
CA TYR A 94 15.47 -2.46 -2.18
C TYR A 94 14.72 -1.16 -1.89
N PHE A 95 14.88 -0.59 -0.70
CA PHE A 95 14.29 0.69 -0.34
C PHE A 95 14.90 1.82 -1.16
N GLN A 96 16.22 1.81 -1.36
CA GLN A 96 16.90 2.81 -2.16
C GLN A 96 16.31 2.90 -3.58
N THR A 97 15.96 1.76 -4.19
CA THR A 97 15.31 1.74 -5.52
C THR A 97 13.94 2.41 -5.50
N VAL A 98 13.14 2.16 -4.46
CA VAL A 98 11.82 2.78 -4.28
C VAL A 98 11.96 4.28 -4.05
N LEU A 99 12.83 4.68 -3.12
CA LEU A 99 13.09 6.09 -2.79
C LEU A 99 13.63 6.88 -3.98
N ARG A 100 14.58 6.30 -4.74
CA ARG A 100 15.06 6.89 -6.00
C ARG A 100 13.96 7.05 -7.03
N THR A 101 12.99 6.14 -7.07
CA THR A 101 11.85 6.23 -7.98
C THR A 101 10.96 7.42 -7.62
N PHE A 102 10.70 7.65 -6.33
CA PHE A 102 9.96 8.83 -5.87
C PHE A 102 10.66 10.15 -6.24
N LEU A 103 11.99 10.16 -6.23
CA LEU A 103 12.80 11.35 -6.55
C LEU A 103 13.21 11.47 -8.02
N ARG A 104 12.89 10.47 -8.88
CA ARG A 104 13.49 10.34 -10.22
C ARG A 104 13.20 11.52 -11.13
N HIS A 105 11.97 12.03 -11.10
CA HIS A 105 11.52 13.12 -11.98
C HIS A 105 10.59 14.07 -11.22
N LYS A 106 10.64 15.37 -11.60
CA LYS A 106 9.75 16.40 -11.05
C LYS A 106 8.26 16.05 -11.16
N GLN A 107 7.87 15.30 -12.20
CA GLN A 107 6.50 14.82 -12.38
C GLN A 107 6.06 13.85 -11.27
N TYR A 108 6.90 12.88 -10.88
CA TYR A 108 6.57 11.95 -9.79
C TYR A 108 6.42 12.67 -8.45
N ILE A 109 7.33 13.60 -8.18
CA ILE A 109 7.22 14.47 -7.00
C ILE A 109 5.87 15.19 -7.03
N GLN A 110 5.52 15.85 -8.15
CA GLN A 110 4.24 16.55 -8.28
C GLN A 110 3.03 15.62 -8.10
N TYR A 111 3.06 14.40 -8.65
CA TYR A 111 1.97 13.45 -8.48
C TYR A 111 1.81 13.00 -7.03
N ILE A 112 2.91 12.78 -6.31
CA ILE A 112 2.90 12.45 -4.89
C ILE A 112 2.37 13.64 -4.08
N LYS A 113 2.79 14.88 -4.39
CA LYS A 113 2.24 16.10 -3.79
C LYS A 113 0.73 16.20 -3.98
N ASN A 114 0.27 16.01 -5.21
CA ASN A 114 -1.17 16.02 -5.52
C ASN A 114 -1.92 14.91 -4.76
N ALA A 115 -1.34 13.71 -4.62
CA ALA A 115 -1.94 12.62 -3.88
C ALA A 115 -2.03 12.90 -2.37
N LEU A 116 -1.10 13.69 -1.82
CA LEU A 116 -1.12 14.13 -0.43
C LEU A 116 -2.13 15.26 -0.21
N GLU A 117 -2.17 16.24 -1.11
CA GLU A 117 -3.03 17.42 -0.96
C GLU A 117 -4.50 17.10 -1.26
N THR A 118 -4.77 16.34 -2.33
CA THR A 118 -6.13 16.10 -2.81
C THR A 118 -6.83 14.96 -2.09
N ASP A 119 -8.13 15.12 -1.84
CA ASP A 119 -8.99 14.07 -1.29
C ASP A 119 -9.53 13.12 -2.38
N TYR A 120 -8.95 13.15 -3.58
CA TYR A 120 -9.40 12.33 -4.69
C TYR A 120 -9.13 10.85 -4.40
N SER A 121 -10.21 10.08 -4.25
CA SER A 121 -10.09 8.65 -4.02
C SER A 121 -10.00 7.86 -5.34
N ASN A 122 -9.02 6.95 -5.41
CA ASN A 122 -8.85 6.05 -6.56
C ASN A 122 -9.96 4.96 -6.66
N ILE A 123 -10.98 5.02 -5.80
CA ILE A 123 -12.03 4.00 -5.67
C ILE A 123 -12.80 3.81 -6.98
N LYS A 124 -13.19 4.91 -7.64
CA LYS A 124 -13.96 4.85 -8.90
C LYS A 124 -13.14 4.22 -10.04
N LEU A 125 -11.86 4.56 -10.13
CA LEU A 125 -10.94 4.01 -11.12
C LEU A 125 -10.68 2.53 -10.86
N GLU A 126 -10.44 2.14 -9.61
CA GLU A 126 -10.19 0.74 -9.25
C GLU A 126 -11.43 -0.14 -9.43
N ALA A 127 -12.62 0.38 -9.13
CA ALA A 127 -13.89 -0.28 -9.43
C ALA A 127 -14.06 -0.54 -10.93
N THR A 128 -13.72 0.45 -11.76
CA THR A 128 -13.75 0.33 -13.23
C THR A 128 -12.74 -0.71 -13.71
N ASN A 129 -11.51 -0.68 -13.20
CA ASN A 129 -10.47 -1.67 -13.51
C ASN A 129 -10.89 -3.09 -13.15
N LYS A 130 -11.49 -3.28 -11.98
CA LYS A 130 -12.02 -4.59 -11.55
C LYS A 130 -13.08 -5.10 -12.51
N MET A 131 -14.04 -4.24 -12.88
CA MET A 131 -15.09 -4.61 -13.83
C MET A 131 -14.53 -5.00 -15.21
N ILE A 132 -13.52 -4.27 -15.72
CA ILE A 132 -12.82 -4.64 -16.96
C ILE A 132 -12.11 -5.99 -16.83
N LYS A 133 -11.43 -6.23 -15.71
CA LYS A 133 -10.74 -7.51 -15.43
C LYS A 133 -11.74 -8.67 -15.38
N ASP A 134 -12.91 -8.46 -14.78
CA ASP A 134 -13.96 -9.48 -14.69
C ASP A 134 -14.60 -9.76 -16.07
N ILE A 135 -14.85 -8.73 -16.88
CA ILE A 135 -15.28 -8.90 -18.29
C ILE A 135 -14.24 -9.70 -19.08
N LYS A 136 -12.95 -9.42 -18.88
CA LYS A 136 -11.85 -10.15 -19.53
C LYS A 136 -11.81 -11.62 -19.12
N ARG A 137 -12.04 -11.94 -17.84
CA ARG A 137 -12.07 -13.31 -17.32
C ARG A 137 -13.27 -14.12 -17.81
N LEU A 138 -14.44 -13.48 -17.91
CA LEU A 138 -15.69 -14.14 -18.32
C LEU A 138 -15.80 -14.37 -19.83
N GLY A 139 -15.10 -13.59 -20.65
CA GLY A 139 -15.18 -13.75 -22.09
C GLY A 139 -14.17 -14.75 -22.63
N PHE A 140 -14.67 -15.87 -23.12
CA PHE A 140 -13.92 -16.75 -24.01
C PHE A 140 -13.78 -16.09 -25.38
N GLY A 141 -12.57 -16.08 -25.95
CA GLY A 141 -12.37 -15.74 -27.36
C GLY A 141 -12.25 -14.26 -27.72
N PHE A 142 -11.71 -13.38 -26.85
CA PHE A 142 -11.31 -12.03 -27.26
C PHE A 142 -10.05 -12.02 -28.14
N ARG A 143 -10.07 -12.70 -29.30
CA ARG A 143 -8.97 -12.66 -30.27
C ARG A 143 -8.77 -11.26 -30.86
N ASN A 144 -9.80 -10.41 -30.80
CA ASN A 144 -9.77 -9.04 -31.31
C ASN A 144 -9.99 -8.01 -30.18
N PHE A 145 -9.01 -7.13 -29.97
CA PHE A 145 -9.06 -6.04 -28.99
C PHE A 145 -10.23 -5.08 -29.21
N ILE A 146 -10.64 -4.83 -30.46
CA ILE A 146 -11.78 -3.97 -30.78
C ILE A 146 -13.07 -4.56 -30.20
N ASN A 147 -13.24 -5.89 -30.29
CA ASN A 147 -14.42 -6.57 -29.76
C ASN A 147 -14.43 -6.56 -28.23
N PHE A 148 -13.27 -6.73 -27.60
CA PHE A 148 -13.13 -6.55 -26.14
C PHE A 148 -13.51 -5.14 -25.70
N LYS A 149 -12.95 -4.11 -26.37
CA LYS A 149 -13.22 -2.71 -26.08
C LYS A 149 -14.71 -2.36 -26.25
N LYS A 150 -15.35 -2.84 -27.32
CA LYS A 150 -16.80 -2.68 -27.54
C LYS A 150 -17.62 -3.28 -26.39
N ARG A 151 -17.29 -4.50 -25.95
CA ARG A 151 -17.98 -5.15 -24.84
C ARG A 151 -17.80 -4.40 -23.53
N VAL A 152 -16.60 -3.91 -23.24
CA VAL A 152 -16.34 -3.05 -22.07
C VAL A 152 -17.23 -1.80 -22.10
N PHE A 153 -17.30 -1.10 -23.22
CA PHE A 153 -18.15 0.09 -23.34
C PHE A 153 -19.64 -0.21 -23.15
N ILE A 154 -20.15 -1.29 -23.76
CA ILE A 154 -21.55 -1.72 -23.61
C ILE A 154 -21.84 -2.05 -22.14
N THR A 155 -20.97 -2.83 -21.49
CA THR A 155 -21.20 -3.30 -20.10
C THR A 155 -21.09 -2.14 -19.10
N LEU A 156 -20.22 -1.16 -19.36
CA LEU A 156 -20.09 0.04 -18.53
C LEU A 156 -21.14 1.11 -18.89
N ASN A 157 -21.99 0.87 -19.90
CA ASN A 157 -22.95 1.84 -20.45
C ASN A 157 -22.31 3.22 -20.74
N ILE A 158 -21.06 3.21 -21.19
CA ILE A 158 -20.33 4.44 -21.54
C ILE A 158 -20.82 4.84 -22.93
N GLN A 159 -21.72 5.83 -22.99
CA GLN A 159 -22.08 6.46 -24.24
C GLN A 159 -20.90 7.33 -24.70
N LYS A 160 -20.58 7.23 -26.00
CA LYS A 160 -19.51 8.02 -26.61
C LYS A 160 -20.04 9.42 -26.91
N GLU A 161 -20.25 10.23 -25.86
CA GLU A 161 -20.48 11.66 -26.07
C GLU A 161 -19.21 12.30 -26.62
N ARG A 162 -19.40 13.28 -27.50
CA ARG A 162 -18.40 13.78 -28.44
C ARG A 162 -17.06 14.07 -27.73
N THR A 163 -16.01 13.52 -28.33
CA THR A 163 -14.56 13.61 -28.02
C THR A 163 -13.99 12.97 -26.75
N TYR A 164 -14.74 12.66 -25.67
CA TYR A 164 -14.18 11.94 -24.51
C TYR A 164 -15.17 10.94 -23.87
N PRO A 165 -14.76 9.70 -23.53
CA PRO A 165 -15.63 8.73 -22.87
C PRO A 165 -15.94 9.17 -21.44
N VAL A 166 -17.20 9.50 -21.17
CA VAL A 166 -17.70 9.87 -19.84
C VAL A 166 -18.43 8.68 -19.22
N LEU A 167 -18.14 8.36 -17.95
CA LEU A 167 -18.85 7.33 -17.21
C LEU A 167 -20.26 7.82 -16.87
N SER A 168 -21.27 7.32 -17.58
CA SER A 168 -22.68 7.51 -17.24
C SER A 168 -23.08 6.53 -16.14
N ARG A 169 -22.85 6.91 -14.88
CA ARG A 169 -23.46 6.25 -13.73
C ARG A 169 -23.95 7.31 -12.74
N CYS A 170 -25.27 7.49 -12.70
CA CYS A 170 -25.99 8.01 -11.55
C CYS A 170 -25.99 6.95 -10.43
#